data_AF-Q95PC0-F1
#
_entry.id   AF-Q95PC0-F1
#
_cell.length_a   1.000
_cell.length_b   1.000
_cell.length_c   1.000
_cell.angle_alpha   90.00
_cell.angle_beta   90.00
_cell.angle_gamma   90.00
#
_symmetry.space_group_name_H-M   'P 1'
#
loop_
_entity.id
_entity.type
_entity.pdbx_description
1 polymer ?
#
loop_
_entity_poly.entity_id
_entity_poly.type
_entity_poly.pdbx_seq_one_letter_code
_entity_poly.pdbx_strand_id
1 'polypeptide(L)'
;IGHFNDPAHGGSWIKGAIYYFKIAVALAVAAIPEGLPAVITTCLALGTRRMAKKNAIVRSLPSVETLGCTSVICSDKTGTLTTNQMSVSRMFVIDKAEGNDCSLLEFEITGSTYEPIGDIFLKGQKVKGTDFEGLQEIATISLMCNDSSIDFNEFKNIFEKVGEAT
;
A
#
# COMPACT_ATOMS: atom_id res chain seq x y z
N ILE A 1 -9.31 62.20 1.09
CA ILE A 1 -9.53 62.38 -0.37
C ILE A 1 -9.14 63.80 -0.85
N GLY A 2 -8.25 64.53 -0.15
CA GLY A 2 -7.95 65.95 -0.44
C GLY A 2 -6.67 66.25 -1.23
N HIS A 3 -5.79 65.27 -1.50
CA HIS A 3 -4.46 65.53 -2.11
C HIS A 3 -4.42 65.38 -3.64
N PHE A 4 -5.56 65.20 -4.30
CA PHE A 4 -5.61 65.06 -5.76
C PHE A 4 -5.24 66.36 -6.51
N ASN A 5 -5.36 67.52 -5.85
CA ASN A 5 -4.99 68.83 -6.39
C ASN A 5 -3.61 69.31 -5.91
N ASP A 6 -2.76 68.41 -5.40
CA ASP A 6 -1.40 68.79 -5.00
C ASP A 6 -0.60 69.30 -6.22
N PRO A 7 0.04 70.48 -6.16
CA PRO A 7 0.88 71.00 -7.23
C PRO A 7 2.02 70.05 -7.65
N ALA A 8 2.44 69.13 -6.78
CA ALA A 8 3.40 68.07 -7.10
C ALA A 8 2.93 67.13 -8.24
N HIS A 9 1.63 67.05 -8.50
CA HIS A 9 1.04 66.25 -9.58
C HIS A 9 0.68 67.08 -10.83
N GLY A 10 1.13 68.34 -10.89
CA GLY A 10 0.90 69.23 -12.04
C GLY A 10 -0.47 69.92 -12.03
N GLY A 11 -1.08 70.09 -10.84
CA GLY A 11 -2.26 70.94 -10.60
C GLY A 11 -3.59 70.46 -11.20
N SER A 12 -3.63 69.26 -11.79
CA SER A 12 -4.84 68.68 -12.36
C SER A 12 -5.31 67.49 -11.54
N TRP A 13 -6.55 67.53 -11.08
CA TRP A 13 -7.20 66.46 -10.33
C TRP A 13 -7.10 65.08 -10.99
N ILE A 14 -7.19 65.03 -12.32
CA ILE A 14 -7.09 63.80 -13.12
C ILE A 14 -5.68 63.19 -12.99
N LYS A 15 -4.62 64.02 -12.99
CA LYS A 15 -3.24 63.55 -12.85
C LYS A 15 -2.96 63.01 -11.45
N GLY A 16 -3.49 63.67 -10.42
CA GLY A 16 -3.44 63.16 -9.05
C GLY A 16 -4.15 61.81 -8.92
N ALA A 17 -5.34 61.66 -9.51
CA ALA A 17 -6.10 60.40 -9.49
C ALA A 17 -5.33 59.26 -10.15
N ILE A 18 -4.73 59.51 -11.32
CA ILE A 18 -3.87 58.54 -12.02
C ILE A 18 -2.66 58.16 -11.16
N TYR A 19 -2.02 59.13 -10.49
CA TYR A 19 -0.86 58.88 -9.64
C TYR A 19 -1.19 57.95 -8.46
N TYR A 20 -2.24 58.26 -7.70
CA TYR A 20 -2.65 57.41 -6.57
C TYR A 20 -3.15 56.04 -7.03
N PHE A 21 -3.85 55.96 -8.16
CA PHE A 21 -4.29 54.67 -8.71
C PHE A 21 -3.09 53.83 -9.19
N LYS A 22 -2.10 54.44 -9.84
CA LYS A 22 -0.86 53.77 -10.24
C LYS A 22 -0.11 53.18 -9.03
N ILE A 23 -0.01 53.94 -7.93
CA ILE A 23 0.61 53.44 -6.70
C ILE A 23 -0.22 52.32 -6.09
N ALA A 24 -1.55 52.45 -6.04
CA ALA A 24 -2.43 51.41 -5.50
C ALA A 24 -2.29 50.08 -6.26
N VAL A 25 -2.26 50.12 -7.60
CA VAL A 25 -2.03 48.94 -8.44
C VAL A 25 -0.62 48.37 -8.23
N ALA A 26 0.41 49.23 -8.20
CA ALA A 26 1.79 48.79 -7.97
C ALA A 26 1.96 48.10 -6.60
N LEU A 27 1.36 48.64 -5.54
CA LEU A 27 1.37 48.02 -4.21
C LEU A 27 0.58 46.70 -4.18
N ALA A 28 -0.55 46.63 -4.88
CA ALA A 28 -1.34 45.40 -4.96
C ALA A 28 -0.55 44.26 -5.62
N VAL A 29 0.12 44.53 -6.74
CA VAL A 29 0.97 43.53 -7.44
C VAL A 29 2.19 43.17 -6.58
N ALA A 30 2.82 44.13 -5.91
CA ALA A 30 3.96 43.85 -5.03
C ALA A 30 3.61 42.98 -3.81
N ALA A 31 2.35 43.02 -3.35
CA ALA A 31 1.89 42.24 -2.21
C ALA A 31 1.48 40.80 -2.56
N ILE A 32 1.12 40.51 -3.82
CA ILE A 32 0.65 39.19 -4.25
C ILE A 32 1.83 38.39 -4.82
N PRO A 33 2.19 37.25 -4.20
CA PRO A 33 3.28 36.41 -4.73
C PRO A 33 2.78 35.53 -5.88
N GLU A 34 2.64 36.10 -7.07
CA GLU A 34 2.11 35.43 -8.27
C GLU A 34 2.92 34.20 -8.70
N GLY A 35 4.21 34.12 -8.33
CA GLY A 35 5.08 32.97 -8.63
C GLY A 35 4.92 31.78 -7.67
N LEU A 36 4.30 31.99 -6.50
CA LEU A 36 4.22 30.96 -5.46
C LEU A 36 3.43 29.71 -5.92
N PRO A 37 2.28 29.82 -6.60
CA PRO A 37 1.57 28.65 -7.12
C PRO A 37 2.42 27.79 -8.08
N ALA A 38 3.26 28.42 -8.91
CA ALA A 38 4.13 27.71 -9.85
C ALA A 38 5.25 26.95 -9.11
N VAL A 39 5.85 27.56 -8.09
CA VAL A 39 6.89 26.93 -7.26
C VAL A 39 6.32 25.74 -6.49
N ILE A 40 5.16 25.90 -5.85
CA ILE A 40 4.48 24.81 -5.11
C ILE A 40 4.18 23.65 -6.05
N THR A 41 3.54 23.93 -7.19
CA THR A 41 3.18 22.89 -8.17
C THR A 41 4.42 22.13 -8.67
N THR A 42 5.51 22.84 -8.96
CA THR A 42 6.77 22.22 -9.40
C THR A 42 7.38 21.34 -8.31
N CYS A 43 7.39 21.82 -7.06
CA CYS A 43 7.88 21.07 -5.91
C CYS A 43 7.08 19.78 -5.69
N LEU A 44 5.74 19.87 -5.69
CA LEU A 44 4.85 18.71 -5.54
C LEU A 44 4.96 17.72 -6.70
N ALA A 45 5.14 18.20 -7.94
CA ALA A 45 5.35 17.34 -9.11
C ALA A 45 6.67 16.57 -9.01
N LEU A 46 7.75 17.22 -8.58
CA LEU A 46 9.03 16.57 -8.32
C LEU A 46 8.92 15.56 -7.17
N GLY A 47 8.17 15.89 -6.11
CA GLY A 47 7.84 14.98 -5.01
C GLY A 47 7.10 13.74 -5.49
N THR A 48 6.02 13.93 -6.26
CA THR A 48 5.24 12.85 -6.89
C THR A 48 6.11 11.93 -7.73
N ARG A 49 7.01 12.49 -8.56
CA ARG A 49 7.95 11.71 -9.37
C ARG A 49 8.90 10.87 -8.50
N ARG A 50 9.36 11.39 -7.37
CA ARG A 50 10.21 10.64 -6.42
C ARG A 50 9.42 9.52 -5.73
N MET A 51 8.16 9.75 -5.38
CA MET A 51 7.29 8.75 -4.77
C MET A 51 6.94 7.61 -5.75
N ALA A 52 6.69 7.93 -7.02
CA ALA A 52 6.41 6.93 -8.05
C ALA A 52 7.56 5.91 -8.23
N LYS A 53 8.82 6.36 -8.11
CA LYS A 53 10.01 5.48 -8.11
C LYS A 53 10.07 4.51 -6.92
N LYS A 54 9.27 4.76 -5.88
CA LYS A 54 9.14 3.92 -4.67
C LYS A 54 7.79 3.21 -4.63
N ASN A 55 7.20 2.93 -5.79
CA ASN A 55 5.89 2.25 -5.93
C ASN A 55 4.70 3.01 -5.30
N ALA A 56 4.82 4.31 -5.05
CA ALA A 56 3.74 5.15 -4.54
C ALA A 56 3.20 6.07 -5.64
N ILE A 57 2.05 5.72 -6.22
CA ILE A 57 1.40 6.49 -7.28
C ILE A 57 0.47 7.53 -6.65
N VAL A 58 0.92 8.78 -6.62
CA VAL A 58 0.13 9.90 -6.09
C VAL A 58 -0.82 10.42 -7.19
N ARG A 59 -2.11 10.39 -6.91
CA ARG A 59 -3.16 10.85 -7.86
C ARG A 59 -3.48 12.34 -7.75
N SER A 60 -3.10 12.99 -6.65
CA SER A 60 -3.36 14.41 -6.37
C SER A 60 -2.12 15.07 -5.78
N LEU A 61 -1.64 16.15 -6.41
CA LEU A 61 -0.39 16.80 -6.01
C LEU A 61 -0.36 17.26 -4.53
N PRO A 62 -1.43 17.87 -3.98
CA PRO A 62 -1.47 18.24 -2.56
C PRO A 62 -1.30 17.06 -1.58
N SER A 63 -1.64 15.83 -1.99
CA SER A 63 -1.51 14.65 -1.14
C SER A 63 -0.07 14.32 -0.76
N VAL A 64 0.91 14.77 -1.56
CA VAL A 64 2.34 14.61 -1.23
C VAL A 64 2.69 15.31 0.09
N GLU A 65 2.14 16.51 0.30
CA GLU A 65 2.36 17.30 1.52
C GLU A 65 1.55 16.73 2.69
N THR A 66 0.26 16.47 2.47
CA THR A 66 -0.63 15.94 3.52
C THR A 66 -0.13 14.62 4.10
N LEU A 67 0.47 13.75 3.26
CA LEU A 67 1.05 12.49 3.72
C LEU A 67 2.13 12.71 4.79
N GLY A 68 2.90 13.80 4.73
CA GLY A 68 3.92 14.16 5.73
C GLY A 68 3.35 14.51 7.10
N CYS A 69 2.08 14.89 7.17
CA CYS A 69 1.37 15.23 8.41
C CYS A 69 0.49 14.08 8.93
N THR A 70 0.61 12.87 8.37
CA THR A 70 -0.22 11.72 8.75
C THR A 70 0.09 11.29 10.18
N SER A 71 -0.93 11.29 11.05
CA SER A 71 -0.81 10.85 12.45
C SER A 71 -1.30 9.42 12.70
N VAL A 72 -2.17 8.90 11.83
CA VAL A 72 -2.76 7.55 11.94
C VAL A 72 -2.76 6.89 10.57
N ILE A 73 -2.32 5.63 10.52
CA ILE A 73 -2.37 4.79 9.31
C ILE A 73 -3.34 3.65 9.58
N CYS A 74 -4.49 3.68 8.91
CA CYS A 74 -5.40 2.54 8.84
C CYS A 74 -5.00 1.70 7.63
N SER A 75 -4.50 0.49 7.87
CA SER A 75 -4.09 -0.43 6.81
C SER A 75 -4.98 -1.66 6.84
N ASP A 76 -5.36 -2.14 5.67
CA ASP A 76 -6.04 -3.43 5.55
C ASP A 76 -5.03 -4.57 5.79
N LYS A 77 -5.50 -5.70 6.32
CA LYS A 77 -4.62 -6.84 6.61
C LYS A 77 -4.28 -7.58 5.33
N THR A 78 -5.31 -8.09 4.65
CA THR A 78 -5.14 -9.06 3.57
C THR A 78 -4.70 -8.35 2.29
N GLY A 79 -3.54 -8.74 1.74
CA GLY A 79 -3.00 -8.14 0.52
C GLY A 79 -2.30 -6.78 0.72
N THR A 80 -2.22 -6.26 1.94
CA THR A 80 -1.38 -5.09 2.28
C THR A 80 -0.36 -5.44 3.37
N LEU A 81 -0.81 -5.86 4.56
CA LEU A 81 0.11 -6.32 5.61
C LEU A 81 0.60 -7.75 5.37
N THR A 82 -0.25 -8.59 4.77
CA THR A 82 0.11 -9.95 4.36
C THR A 82 0.23 -10.06 2.84
N THR A 83 1.00 -11.05 2.37
CA THR A 83 1.20 -11.34 0.93
C THR A 83 -0.03 -11.90 0.24
N ASN A 84 -1.13 -12.15 0.97
CA ASN A 84 -2.32 -12.86 0.50
C ASN A 84 -2.00 -14.23 -0.13
N GLN A 85 -0.94 -14.87 0.34
CA GLN A 85 -0.60 -16.26 0.02
C GLN A 85 -0.91 -17.10 1.26
N MET A 86 -1.98 -17.87 1.19
CA MET A 86 -2.33 -18.82 2.24
C MET A 86 -1.47 -20.07 2.07
N SER A 87 -0.81 -20.47 3.15
CA SER A 87 0.04 -21.64 3.20
C SER A 87 -0.17 -22.36 4.53
N VAL A 88 -0.38 -23.67 4.48
CA VAL A 88 -0.46 -24.50 5.69
C VAL A 88 0.94 -24.58 6.30
N SER A 89 1.10 -24.09 7.53
CA SER A 89 2.37 -24.14 8.25
C SER A 89 2.47 -25.32 9.20
N ARG A 90 1.34 -25.79 9.72
CA ARG A 90 1.24 -26.87 10.70
C ARG A 90 -0.03 -27.68 10.50
N MET A 91 0.05 -28.98 10.76
CA MET A 91 -1.08 -29.91 10.76
C MET A 91 -0.91 -30.91 11.89
N PHE A 92 -2.00 -31.53 12.35
CA PHE A 92 -1.91 -32.58 13.36
C PHE A 92 -2.83 -33.75 13.03
N VAL A 93 -2.46 -34.94 13.50
CA VAL A 93 -3.30 -36.14 13.47
C VAL A 93 -3.36 -36.75 14.87
N ILE A 94 -4.37 -37.57 15.11
CA ILE A 94 -4.45 -38.38 16.33
C ILE A 94 -3.40 -39.49 16.23
N ASP A 95 -2.56 -39.58 17.25
CA ASP A 95 -1.58 -40.65 17.40
C ASP A 95 -2.24 -41.86 18.07
N LYS A 96 -2.75 -41.65 19.28
CA LYS A 96 -3.43 -42.66 20.09
C LYS A 96 -4.55 -42.02 20.90
N ALA A 97 -5.63 -42.77 21.07
CA ALA A 97 -6.72 -42.41 21.97
C ALA A 97 -7.08 -43.65 22.80
N GLU A 98 -6.71 -43.65 24.08
CA GLU A 98 -6.95 -44.76 25.00
C GLU A 98 -7.63 -44.21 26.28
N GLY A 99 -8.86 -44.67 26.55
CA GLY A 99 -9.62 -44.20 27.71
C GLY A 99 -9.87 -42.69 27.68
N ASN A 100 -9.36 -41.97 28.68
CA ASN A 100 -9.44 -40.51 28.76
C ASN A 100 -8.19 -39.78 28.22
N ASP A 101 -7.17 -40.52 27.78
CA ASP A 101 -5.92 -39.94 27.28
C ASP A 101 -5.90 -39.94 25.74
N CYS A 102 -5.50 -38.81 25.16
CA CYS A 102 -5.38 -38.61 23.72
C CYS A 102 -4.04 -37.95 23.39
N SER A 103 -3.25 -38.57 22.53
CA SER A 103 -1.99 -38.02 22.01
C SER A 103 -2.12 -37.60 20.55
N LEU A 104 -1.44 -36.52 20.18
CA LEU A 104 -1.43 -35.95 18.84
C LEU A 104 -0.01 -35.96 18.25
N LEU A 105 0.11 -36.18 16.95
CA LEU A 105 1.32 -35.88 16.19
C LEU A 105 1.13 -34.54 15.48
N GLU A 106 1.93 -33.55 15.87
CA GLU A 106 1.99 -32.24 15.20
C GLU A 106 3.14 -32.24 14.18
N PHE A 107 2.82 -31.85 12.96
CA PHE A 107 3.74 -31.74 11.84
C PHE A 107 3.90 -30.27 11.44
N GLU A 108 5.12 -29.90 11.07
CA GLU A 108 5.43 -28.60 10.49
C GLU A 108 5.66 -28.76 8.98
N ILE A 109 5.13 -27.83 8.19
CA ILE A 109 5.25 -27.82 6.74
C ILE A 109 6.05 -26.58 6.33
N THR A 110 7.03 -26.76 5.46
CA THR A 110 7.78 -25.65 4.87
C THR A 110 7.19 -25.24 3.52
N GLY A 111 7.48 -24.01 3.12
CA GLY A 111 6.86 -23.37 1.96
C GLY A 111 5.89 -22.29 2.40
N SER A 112 5.96 -21.12 1.78
CA SER A 112 5.11 -19.96 2.09
C SER A 112 4.38 -19.43 0.86
N THR A 113 4.38 -20.20 -0.23
CA THR A 113 3.83 -19.87 -1.54
C THR A 113 2.95 -21.02 -2.02
N TYR A 114 2.29 -20.87 -3.17
CA TYR A 114 1.54 -21.95 -3.83
C TYR A 114 2.42 -22.90 -4.64
N GLU A 115 3.75 -22.73 -4.61
CA GLU A 115 4.64 -23.67 -5.28
C GLU A 115 4.55 -25.03 -4.57
N PRO A 116 4.44 -26.15 -5.30
CA PRO A 116 4.36 -27.49 -4.72
C PRO A 116 5.75 -27.98 -4.26
N ILE A 117 6.46 -27.13 -3.52
CA ILE A 117 7.82 -27.33 -3.05
C ILE A 117 7.82 -27.06 -1.55
N GLY A 118 8.03 -28.12 -0.78
CA GLY A 118 8.01 -28.07 0.67
C GLY A 118 8.34 -29.42 1.27
N ASP A 119 8.70 -29.40 2.54
CA ASP A 119 9.07 -30.56 3.34
C ASP A 119 8.19 -30.64 4.59
N ILE A 120 7.91 -31.87 5.03
CA ILE A 120 7.14 -32.13 6.25
C ILE A 120 8.11 -32.56 7.35
N PHE A 121 7.95 -31.97 8.53
CA PHE A 121 8.76 -32.24 9.71
C PHE A 121 7.91 -32.74 10.87
N LEU A 122 8.40 -33.74 11.59
CA LEU A 122 7.84 -34.20 12.85
C LEU A 122 8.93 -34.05 13.92
N LYS A 123 8.67 -33.25 14.96
CA LYS A 123 9.64 -32.98 16.05
C LYS A 123 11.03 -32.56 15.52
N GLY A 124 11.04 -31.75 14.45
CA GLY A 124 12.25 -31.24 13.80
C GLY A 124 12.96 -32.23 12.86
N GLN A 125 12.45 -33.45 12.68
CA GLN A 125 12.99 -34.41 11.71
C GLN A 125 12.14 -34.46 10.46
N LYS A 126 12.79 -34.44 9.29
CA LYS A 126 12.11 -34.57 7.99
C LYS A 126 11.50 -35.96 7.88
N VAL A 127 10.21 -36.03 7.56
CA VAL A 127 9.44 -37.26 7.41
C VAL A 127 8.73 -37.28 6.06
N LYS A 128 8.34 -38.47 5.58
CA LYS A 128 7.47 -38.58 4.42
C LYS A 128 6.02 -38.65 4.88
N GLY A 129 5.15 -37.86 4.26
CA GLY A 129 3.71 -37.87 4.58
C GLY A 129 3.06 -39.25 4.36
N THR A 130 3.62 -40.06 3.45
CA THR A 130 3.14 -41.42 3.17
C THR A 130 3.32 -42.38 4.33
N ASP A 131 4.18 -42.07 5.29
CA ASP A 131 4.48 -42.96 6.43
C ASP A 131 3.38 -42.92 7.51
N PHE A 132 2.41 -42.02 7.40
CA PHE A 132 1.33 -41.82 8.37
C PHE A 132 -0.04 -41.91 7.67
N GLU A 133 -0.84 -42.92 8.00
CA GLU A 133 -2.19 -43.12 7.41
C GLU A 133 -3.08 -41.89 7.61
N GLY A 134 -3.04 -41.27 8.79
CA GLY A 134 -3.81 -40.04 9.06
C GLY A 134 -3.46 -38.87 8.14
N LEU A 135 -2.21 -38.75 7.69
CA LEU A 135 -1.83 -37.71 6.73
C LEU A 135 -2.32 -38.04 5.31
N GLN A 136 -2.39 -39.32 4.94
CA GLN A 136 -2.96 -39.74 3.66
C GLN A 136 -4.47 -39.44 3.61
N GLU A 137 -5.19 -39.69 4.71
CA GLU A 137 -6.62 -39.33 4.81
C GLU A 137 -6.83 -37.82 4.78
N ILE A 138 -6.05 -37.03 5.53
CA ILE A 138 -6.11 -35.57 5.46
C ILE A 138 -5.87 -35.08 4.03
N ALA A 139 -4.84 -35.58 3.35
CA ALA A 139 -4.56 -35.22 1.97
C ALA A 139 -5.74 -35.56 1.04
N THR A 140 -6.36 -36.72 1.23
CA THR A 140 -7.55 -37.13 0.47
C THR A 140 -8.72 -36.19 0.72
N ILE A 141 -8.99 -35.82 1.97
CA ILE A 141 -10.05 -34.87 2.33
C ILE A 141 -9.76 -33.50 1.71
N SER A 142 -8.53 -32.99 1.83
CA SER A 142 -8.11 -31.70 1.28
C SER A 142 -8.15 -31.65 -0.25
N LEU A 143 -8.04 -32.80 -0.93
CA LEU A 143 -8.20 -32.90 -2.39
C LEU A 143 -9.68 -33.01 -2.80
N MET A 144 -10.49 -33.79 -2.07
CA MET A 144 -11.88 -34.08 -2.45
C MET A 144 -12.86 -32.99 -1.99
N CYS A 145 -12.60 -32.33 -0.88
CA CYS A 145 -13.41 -31.25 -0.32
C CYS A 145 -12.81 -29.89 -0.67
N ASN A 146 -12.45 -29.70 -1.93
CA ASN A 146 -11.82 -28.47 -2.41
C ASN A 146 -12.27 -28.14 -3.83
N ASP A 147 -12.80 -26.93 -4.01
CA ASP A 147 -13.19 -26.39 -5.31
C ASP A 147 -12.09 -25.52 -5.95
N SER A 148 -10.94 -25.39 -5.28
CA SER A 148 -9.79 -24.61 -5.74
C SER A 148 -8.70 -25.51 -6.32
N SER A 149 -7.87 -24.94 -7.19
CA SER A 149 -6.72 -25.62 -7.78
C SER A 149 -5.51 -24.68 -7.90
N ILE A 150 -4.38 -25.22 -8.30
CA ILE A 150 -3.15 -24.46 -8.55
C ILE A 150 -2.82 -24.56 -10.03
N ASP A 151 -2.51 -23.43 -10.65
CA ASP A 151 -2.14 -23.34 -12.06
C ASP A 151 -0.76 -22.67 -12.22
N PHE A 152 0.01 -23.11 -13.21
CA PHE A 152 1.33 -22.52 -13.48
C PHE A 152 1.23 -21.45 -14.55
N ASN A 153 1.45 -20.19 -14.15
CA ASN A 153 1.40 -19.06 -15.08
C ASN A 153 2.72 -18.91 -15.83
N GLU A 154 2.78 -19.37 -17.08
CA GLU A 154 3.98 -19.31 -17.93
C GLU A 154 4.51 -17.88 -18.17
N PHE A 155 3.63 -16.88 -18.23
CA PHE A 155 4.04 -15.49 -18.47
C PHE A 155 4.77 -14.88 -17.27
N LYS A 156 4.32 -15.23 -16.07
CA LYS A 156 4.89 -14.73 -14.82
C LYS A 156 5.94 -15.67 -14.22
N ASN A 157 6.03 -16.91 -14.71
CA ASN A 157 6.83 -17.99 -14.15
C ASN A 157 6.56 -18.22 -12.66
N ILE A 158 5.29 -18.22 -12.25
CA ILE A 158 4.87 -18.48 -10.86
C ILE A 158 3.64 -19.38 -10.82
N PHE A 159 3.49 -20.15 -9.74
CA PHE A 159 2.25 -20.86 -9.44
C PHE A 159 1.22 -19.89 -8.85
N GLU A 160 0.03 -19.86 -9.45
CA GLU A 160 -1.10 -19.04 -9.02
C GLU A 160 -2.26 -19.93 -8.58
N LYS A 161 -3.04 -19.46 -7.60
CA LYS A 161 -4.26 -20.14 -7.18
C LYS A 161 -5.39 -19.88 -8.17
N VAL A 162 -6.23 -20.88 -8.39
CA VAL A 162 -7.50 -20.78 -9.10
C VAL A 162 -8.60 -21.08 -8.08
N GLY A 163 -9.45 -20.09 -7.79
CA GLY A 163 -10.44 -20.19 -6.71
C GLY A 163 -10.07 -19.39 -5.46
N GLU A 164 -10.53 -19.85 -4.30
CA GLU A 164 -10.33 -19.17 -3.02
C GLU A 164 -8.89 -19.33 -2.50
N ALA A 165 -8.49 -18.48 -1.56
CA ALA A 165 -7.22 -18.65 -0.86
C ALA A 165 -7.51 -19.48 0.39
N THR A 166 -7.53 -20.81 0.23
CA THR A 166 -7.68 -21.77 1.32
C THR A 166 -6.33 -22.27 1.80
#